data_AF-A0A7Z0TNF2-F1
#
_entry.id   AF-A0A7Z0TNF2-F1
#
_cell.length_a   1.000
_cell.length_b   1.000
_cell.length_c   1.000
_cell.angle_alpha   90.00
_cell.angle_beta   90.00
_cell.angle_gamma   90.00
#
_symmetry.space_group_name_H-M   'P 1'
#
loop_
_entity.id
_entity.type
_entity.pdbx_description
1 polymer ?
#
loop_
_entity_poly.entity_id
_entity_poly.type
_entity_poly.pdbx_seq_one_letter_code
_entity_poly.pdbx_strand_id
1 'polypeptide(L)'
;MPADSIADGPHVHLIPYPAWVRTEPRNADIEALRGYAISITIIAHLGTLVPEWGDWTGYFWLGGGVDLFFCLSGFLITRSLLASLQTSPAFGWYATTFWVRRIFRLFPAAVFWSTVVFFLSLAMGDLPALGLTSSLIDTWTASFFNVVNLHIYYCYTYLSDRCSGNALWHYWSLSLEEQFYLFISLNLFFVRRPKSLIILFLAGALTQAWIQRPWGGLLWFIRSDALLFGCVTALSMHHQIDARIRQYMRGHRLVAQALLGFFMTTLIVTARAQISTHYMGLVSLSAGAIVFIVASDSSYLTKARWMEWIARYAGSRSYSLYLVHLPTLALTRDATLSLASTMLERENGRMITLLVAIVAALALAEISYRFLEEPLRLFGRRITQRRSAFSLSLLSRKVPVHSIIAGCFVPTEDEKQQEVVRQERNRSGMTLDHESASSVSDTLALTQPLRQG
;
A
#
# COMPACT_ATOMS: atom_id res chain seq x y z
N MET A 1 -28.79 -48.55 29.80
CA MET A 1 -28.80 -47.63 30.96
C MET A 1 -27.83 -48.17 32.01
N PRO A 2 -27.04 -47.34 32.71
CA PRO A 2 -26.40 -46.10 32.21
C PRO A 2 -24.99 -45.80 32.80
N ALA A 3 -24.31 -44.83 32.16
CA ALA A 3 -23.45 -43.75 32.69
C ALA A 3 -22.07 -44.11 33.31
N ASP A 4 -20.96 -43.37 33.12
CA ASP A 4 -20.71 -41.90 33.18
C ASP A 4 -19.63 -41.48 32.14
N SER A 5 -19.82 -40.46 31.29
CA SER A 5 -19.62 -39.00 31.48
C SER A 5 -18.17 -38.55 31.75
N ILE A 6 -17.46 -38.14 30.69
CA ILE A 6 -16.36 -37.16 30.78
C ILE A 6 -16.71 -36.02 29.83
N ALA A 7 -16.74 -34.82 30.39
CA ALA A 7 -17.32 -33.61 29.85
C ALA A 7 -16.60 -33.08 28.59
N ASP A 8 -17.41 -32.70 27.61
CA ASP A 8 -17.02 -31.85 26.48
C ASP A 8 -16.56 -30.47 26.99
N GLY A 9 -15.30 -30.14 26.73
CA GLY A 9 -14.83 -28.75 26.76
C GLY A 9 -15.45 -27.97 25.59
N PRO A 10 -15.57 -26.64 25.68
CA PRO A 10 -16.23 -25.86 24.63
C PRO A 10 -15.43 -25.97 23.33
N HIS A 11 -15.96 -26.74 22.39
CA HIS A 11 -15.54 -26.73 21.01
C HIS A 11 -15.76 -25.31 20.47
N VAL A 12 -14.67 -24.55 20.37
CA VAL A 12 -14.64 -23.30 19.62
C VAL A 12 -14.95 -23.67 18.17
N HIS A 13 -16.22 -23.60 17.80
CA HIS A 13 -16.64 -23.61 16.40
C HIS A 13 -16.00 -22.40 15.74
N LEU A 14 -14.82 -22.61 15.14
CA LEU A 14 -14.27 -21.71 14.14
C LEU A 14 -15.30 -21.63 13.02
N ILE A 15 -16.08 -20.56 13.02
CA ILE A 15 -17.06 -20.27 11.96
C ILE A 15 -16.30 -20.37 10.63
N PRO A 16 -16.60 -21.35 9.76
CA PRO A 16 -15.93 -21.45 8.48
C PRO A 16 -16.26 -20.19 7.67
N TYR A 17 -15.23 -19.48 7.23
CA TYR A 17 -15.40 -18.31 6.37
C TYR A 17 -16.18 -18.70 5.11
N PRO A 18 -17.11 -17.84 4.62
CA PRO A 18 -17.87 -18.12 3.40
C PRO A 18 -16.95 -18.41 2.19
N ALA A 19 -17.34 -19.37 1.35
CA ALA A 19 -16.57 -19.86 0.20
C ALA A 19 -16.23 -18.82 -0.90
N TRP A 20 -16.75 -17.59 -0.80
CA TRP A 20 -16.39 -16.45 -1.65
C TRP A 20 -15.17 -15.66 -1.14
N VAL A 21 -14.63 -15.99 0.04
CA VAL A 21 -13.32 -15.52 0.53
C VAL A 21 -12.20 -16.45 0.00
N ARG A 22 -12.27 -16.83 -1.28
CA ARG A 22 -11.09 -17.37 -1.97
C ARG A 22 -10.16 -16.20 -2.22
N THR A 23 -9.29 -15.91 -1.25
CA THR A 23 -8.12 -15.07 -1.52
C THR A 23 -7.33 -15.78 -2.60
N GLU A 24 -7.14 -15.15 -3.75
CA GLU A 24 -6.17 -15.60 -4.75
C GLU A 24 -4.89 -16.09 -4.05
N PRO A 25 -4.37 -17.28 -4.39
CA PRO A 25 -3.18 -17.81 -3.75
C PRO A 25 -2.06 -16.76 -3.86
N ARG A 26 -1.54 -16.37 -2.69
CA ARG A 26 -0.47 -15.37 -2.58
C ARG A 26 0.74 -15.89 -3.33
N ASN A 27 1.19 -15.19 -4.37
CA ASN A 27 2.36 -15.59 -5.15
C ASN A 27 3.58 -15.70 -4.22
N ALA A 28 4.06 -16.92 -4.02
CA ALA A 28 5.15 -17.20 -3.08
C ALA A 28 6.49 -16.63 -3.55
N ASP A 29 6.72 -16.53 -4.86
CA ASP A 29 7.93 -15.87 -5.39
C ASP A 29 7.95 -14.38 -5.04
N ILE A 30 6.79 -13.70 -5.01
CA ILE A 30 6.70 -12.31 -4.54
C ILE A 30 7.06 -12.22 -3.05
N GLU A 31 6.64 -13.18 -2.24
CA GLU A 31 7.02 -13.21 -0.81
C GLU A 31 8.49 -13.54 -0.63
N ALA A 32 9.07 -14.39 -1.48
CA ALA A 32 10.50 -14.64 -1.54
C ALA A 32 11.27 -13.35 -1.87
N LEU A 33 10.81 -12.56 -2.85
CA LEU A 33 11.40 -11.27 -3.18
C LEU A 33 11.33 -10.28 -2.01
N ARG A 34 10.24 -10.26 -1.25
CA ARG A 34 10.12 -9.42 -0.03
C ARG A 34 11.10 -9.87 1.06
N GLY A 35 11.28 -11.18 1.24
CA GLY A 35 12.29 -11.75 2.14
C GLY A 35 13.73 -11.43 1.71
N TYR A 36 14.00 -11.49 0.41
CA TYR A 36 15.30 -11.11 -0.17
C TYR A 36 15.58 -9.62 0.00
N ALA A 37 14.60 -8.76 -0.29
CA ALA A 37 14.70 -7.31 -0.13
C ALA A 37 15.05 -6.90 1.32
N ILE A 38 14.35 -7.45 2.33
CA ILE A 38 14.67 -7.16 3.74
C ILE A 38 16.04 -7.70 4.14
N SER A 39 16.46 -8.84 3.59
CA SER A 39 17.78 -9.41 3.87
C SER A 39 18.89 -8.48 3.37
N ILE A 40 18.78 -7.98 2.13
CA ILE A 40 19.70 -6.95 1.61
C ILE A 40 19.70 -5.73 2.53
N THR A 41 18.52 -5.20 2.90
CA THR A 41 18.43 -4.03 3.77
C THR A 41 19.10 -4.26 5.12
N ILE A 42 18.95 -5.42 5.76
CA ILE A 42 19.63 -5.72 7.03
C ILE A 42 21.13 -5.77 6.83
N ILE A 43 21.60 -6.47 5.79
CA ILE A 43 23.03 -6.56 5.47
C ILE A 43 23.64 -5.17 5.26
N ALA A 44 22.92 -4.28 4.57
CA ALA A 44 23.32 -2.89 4.34
C ALA A 44 23.62 -2.11 5.63
N HIS A 45 22.95 -2.47 6.73
CA HIS A 45 23.08 -1.81 8.02
C HIS A 45 23.95 -2.57 9.01
N LEU A 46 24.56 -3.71 8.64
CA LEU A 46 25.48 -4.38 9.57
C LEU A 46 26.72 -3.53 9.89
N GLY A 47 27.05 -2.54 9.04
CA GLY A 47 28.03 -1.50 9.35
C GLY A 47 27.65 -0.61 10.54
N THR A 48 26.35 -0.50 10.90
CA THR A 48 25.95 0.22 12.11
C THR A 48 26.21 -0.59 13.39
N LEU A 49 26.23 -1.93 13.27
CA LEU A 49 26.58 -2.85 14.35
C LEU A 49 28.11 -2.93 14.53
N VAL A 50 28.83 -3.07 13.41
CA VAL A 50 30.30 -3.22 13.37
C VAL A 50 30.84 -2.27 12.30
N PRO A 51 31.37 -1.09 12.67
CA PRO A 51 31.81 -0.06 11.71
C PRO A 51 32.80 -0.56 10.65
N GLU A 52 33.65 -1.53 11.00
CA GLU A 52 34.64 -2.15 10.12
C GLU A 52 34.00 -2.93 8.96
N TRP A 53 32.71 -3.25 9.07
CA TRP A 53 31.94 -3.89 8.00
C TRP A 53 31.37 -2.91 6.98
N GLY A 54 31.52 -1.59 7.18
CA GLY A 54 31.00 -0.56 6.30
C GLY A 54 31.39 -0.73 4.83
N ASP A 55 32.63 -1.13 4.55
CA ASP A 55 33.14 -1.25 3.19
C ASP A 55 32.43 -2.34 2.37
N TRP A 56 32.28 -3.54 2.95
CA TRP A 56 31.64 -4.67 2.25
C TRP A 56 30.11 -4.60 2.32
N THR A 57 29.55 -4.08 3.41
CA THR A 57 28.10 -3.84 3.51
C THR A 57 27.64 -2.73 2.57
N GLY A 58 28.55 -1.86 2.13
CA GLY A 58 28.31 -0.84 1.11
C GLY A 58 27.86 -1.39 -0.26
N TYR A 59 28.14 -2.67 -0.58
CA TYR A 59 27.54 -3.32 -1.75
C TYR A 59 26.04 -3.59 -1.59
N PHE A 60 25.55 -3.64 -0.35
CA PHE A 60 24.13 -3.87 -0.05
C PHE A 60 23.41 -2.57 0.25
N TRP A 61 24.06 -1.42 0.05
CA TRP A 61 23.59 -0.09 0.47
C TRP A 61 22.12 0.15 0.10
N LEU A 62 21.50 1.05 0.88
CA LEU A 62 20.06 1.29 0.99
C LEU A 62 19.25 1.27 -0.32
N GLY A 63 19.84 1.53 -1.48
CA GLY A 63 19.19 1.34 -2.78
C GLY A 63 18.70 -0.09 -3.05
N GLY A 64 19.54 -1.11 -2.86
CA GLY A 64 19.25 -2.46 -3.38
C GLY A 64 17.94 -3.06 -2.85
N GLY A 65 17.85 -3.20 -1.53
CA GLY A 65 16.68 -3.78 -0.87
C GLY A 65 15.44 -2.87 -0.91
N VAL A 66 15.62 -1.56 -0.69
CA VAL A 66 14.50 -0.60 -0.66
C VAL A 66 13.90 -0.38 -2.04
N ASP A 67 14.71 -0.24 -3.09
CA ASP A 67 14.19 -0.05 -4.44
C ASP A 67 13.50 -1.33 -4.95
N LEU A 68 13.92 -2.52 -4.50
CA LEU A 68 13.16 -3.75 -4.74
C LEU A 68 11.81 -3.74 -4.00
N PHE A 69 11.75 -3.26 -2.75
CA PHE A 69 10.47 -3.03 -2.06
C PHE A 69 9.59 -2.04 -2.81
N PHE A 70 10.14 -0.91 -3.24
CA PHE A 70 9.46 0.11 -4.05
C PHE A 70 8.88 -0.48 -5.33
N CYS A 71 9.65 -1.27 -6.09
CA CYS A 71 9.15 -1.90 -7.31
C CYS A 71 8.03 -2.91 -7.02
N LEU A 72 8.17 -3.74 -5.98
CA LEU A 72 7.12 -4.66 -5.55
C LEU A 72 5.86 -3.91 -5.12
N SER A 73 6.01 -2.80 -4.42
CA SER A 73 4.90 -1.97 -3.96
C SER A 73 4.18 -1.30 -5.11
N GLY A 74 4.89 -0.71 -6.07
CA GLY A 74 4.31 -0.18 -7.31
C GLY A 74 3.52 -1.23 -8.09
N PHE A 75 4.04 -2.46 -8.17
CA PHE A 75 3.36 -3.58 -8.81
C PHE A 75 2.08 -4.01 -8.07
N LEU A 76 2.19 -4.29 -6.77
CA LEU A 76 1.08 -4.79 -5.95
C LEU A 76 -0.02 -3.75 -5.76
N ILE A 77 0.35 -2.48 -5.59
CA ILE A 77 -0.60 -1.39 -5.41
C ILE A 77 -1.39 -1.19 -6.70
N THR A 78 -0.72 -1.10 -7.84
CA THR A 78 -1.36 -0.89 -9.15
C THR A 78 -2.30 -2.03 -9.49
N ARG A 79 -1.88 -3.29 -9.28
CA ARG A 79 -2.76 -4.46 -9.48
C ARG A 79 -3.99 -4.42 -8.57
N SER A 80 -3.81 -4.07 -7.29
CA SER A 80 -4.92 -3.96 -6.33
C SER A 80 -5.90 -2.84 -6.70
N LEU A 81 -5.39 -1.71 -7.20
CA LEU A 81 -6.19 -0.56 -7.61
C LEU A 81 -6.97 -0.86 -8.89
N LEU A 82 -6.34 -1.45 -9.90
CA LEU A 82 -7.00 -1.89 -11.13
C LEU A 82 -8.14 -2.88 -10.86
N ALA A 83 -7.92 -3.86 -9.97
CA ALA A 83 -8.97 -4.79 -9.55
C ALA A 83 -10.13 -4.09 -8.80
N SER A 84 -9.83 -3.04 -8.03
CA SER A 84 -10.85 -2.27 -7.30
C SER A 84 -11.70 -1.42 -8.26
N LEU A 85 -11.10 -0.83 -9.29
CA LEU A 85 -11.80 -0.07 -10.34
C LEU A 85 -12.79 -0.94 -11.13
N GLN A 86 -12.50 -2.24 -11.29
CA GLN A 86 -13.43 -3.19 -11.90
C GLN A 86 -14.66 -3.47 -11.02
N THR A 87 -14.55 -3.30 -9.70
CA THR A 87 -15.65 -3.56 -8.75
C THR A 87 -16.59 -2.37 -8.64
N SER A 88 -16.04 -1.15 -8.51
CA SER A 88 -16.81 0.08 -8.54
C SER A 88 -15.94 1.23 -9.05
N PRO A 89 -16.41 1.98 -10.07
CA PRO A 89 -15.66 3.10 -10.62
C PRO A 89 -15.79 4.39 -9.78
N ALA A 90 -16.57 4.37 -8.69
CA ALA A 90 -16.79 5.58 -7.88
C ALA A 90 -15.55 5.91 -7.03
N PHE A 91 -15.00 7.13 -7.19
CA PHE A 91 -13.78 7.58 -6.52
C PHE A 91 -13.83 7.35 -5.01
N GLY A 92 -14.89 7.82 -4.34
CA GLY A 92 -15.01 7.74 -2.90
C GLY A 92 -14.98 6.30 -2.39
N TRP A 93 -15.62 5.36 -3.10
CA TRP A 93 -15.59 3.95 -2.73
C TRP A 93 -14.20 3.34 -2.93
N TYR A 94 -13.62 3.57 -4.12
CA TYR A 94 -12.31 3.10 -4.51
C TYR A 94 -11.21 3.58 -3.55
N ALA A 95 -11.12 4.90 -3.35
CA ALA A 95 -10.12 5.55 -2.53
C ALA A 95 -10.27 5.15 -1.06
N THR A 96 -11.49 5.12 -0.52
CA THR A 96 -11.67 4.77 0.89
C THR A 96 -11.38 3.29 1.16
N THR A 97 -11.81 2.38 0.28
CA THR A 97 -11.50 0.95 0.40
C THR A 97 -10.01 0.70 0.38
N PHE A 98 -9.30 1.41 -0.50
CA PHE A 98 -7.87 1.37 -0.61
C PHE A 98 -7.17 1.87 0.66
N TRP A 99 -7.45 3.10 1.07
CA TRP A 99 -6.77 3.75 2.19
C TRP A 99 -7.05 3.06 3.51
N VAL A 100 -8.29 2.62 3.76
CA VAL A 100 -8.62 1.86 4.98
C VAL A 100 -7.76 0.59 5.08
N ARG A 101 -7.65 -0.19 4.00
CA ARG A 101 -6.83 -1.41 4.02
C ARG A 101 -5.34 -1.12 4.23
N ARG A 102 -4.86 0.03 3.75
CA ARG A 102 -3.44 0.41 3.83
C ARG A 102 -3.07 0.99 5.18
N ILE A 103 -3.86 1.94 5.69
CA ILE A 103 -3.69 2.52 7.02
C ILE A 103 -3.65 1.41 8.06
N PHE A 104 -4.66 0.53 8.11
CA PHE A 104 -4.69 -0.57 9.08
C PHE A 104 -3.61 -1.65 8.88
N ARG A 105 -2.89 -1.64 7.76
CA ARG A 105 -1.79 -2.57 7.50
C ARG A 105 -0.43 -2.00 7.89
N LEU A 106 -0.21 -0.70 7.72
CA LEU A 106 1.11 -0.08 7.87
C LEU A 106 1.14 0.83 9.10
N PHE A 107 0.28 1.85 9.12
CA PHE A 107 0.37 2.98 10.04
C PHE A 107 0.45 2.60 11.54
N PRO A 108 -0.39 1.69 12.10
CA PRO A 108 -0.31 1.37 13.52
C PRO A 108 1.03 0.78 13.98
N ALA A 109 1.62 -0.10 13.18
CA ALA A 109 2.89 -0.73 13.55
C ALA A 109 4.05 0.25 13.42
N ALA A 110 4.04 1.09 12.37
CA ALA A 110 5.01 2.18 12.21
C ALA A 110 4.97 3.16 13.40
N VAL A 111 3.76 3.63 13.78
CA VAL A 111 3.61 4.56 14.90
C VAL A 111 4.01 3.91 16.22
N PHE A 112 3.65 2.64 16.45
CA PHE A 112 4.02 1.93 17.67
C PHE A 112 5.54 1.88 17.84
N TRP A 113 6.27 1.38 16.83
CA TRP A 113 7.72 1.22 16.93
C TRP A 113 8.46 2.56 16.95
N SER A 114 8.01 3.56 16.18
CA SER A 114 8.60 4.90 16.25
C SER A 114 8.41 5.52 17.64
N THR A 115 7.26 5.31 18.26
CA THR A 115 6.93 5.80 19.61
C THR A 115 7.72 5.06 20.70
N VAL A 116 7.92 3.75 20.55
CA VAL A 116 8.79 2.98 21.45
C VAL A 116 10.21 3.54 21.42
N VAL A 117 10.78 3.75 20.23
CA VAL A 117 12.12 4.33 20.06
C VAL A 117 12.21 5.74 20.64
N PHE A 118 11.16 6.55 20.46
CA PHE A 118 11.03 7.87 21.08
C PHE A 118 11.10 7.82 22.61
N PHE A 119 10.27 6.99 23.25
CA PHE A 119 10.30 6.87 24.70
C PHE A 119 11.60 6.28 25.24
N LEU A 120 12.23 5.34 24.52
CA LEU A 120 13.55 4.83 24.87
C LEU A 120 14.60 5.94 24.83
N SER A 121 14.58 6.82 23.84
CA SER A 121 15.47 7.97 23.76
C SER A 121 15.26 8.94 24.93
N LEU A 122 14.01 9.23 25.31
CA LEU A 122 13.74 10.07 26.48
C LEU A 122 14.23 9.44 27.80
N ALA A 123 14.12 8.12 27.93
CA ALA A 123 14.50 7.40 29.14
C ALA A 123 16.02 7.22 29.28
N MET A 124 16.72 7.01 28.17
CA MET A 124 18.17 6.71 28.14
C MET A 124 19.04 7.94 27.83
N GLY A 125 18.44 9.07 27.44
CA GLY A 125 19.14 10.28 27.02
C GLY A 125 19.75 10.16 25.62
N ASP A 126 20.80 10.94 25.38
CA ASP A 126 21.51 11.00 24.09
C ASP A 126 22.43 9.78 23.90
N LEU A 127 21.82 8.59 23.84
CA LEU A 127 22.50 7.34 23.57
C LEU A 127 22.96 7.31 22.10
N PRO A 128 24.24 7.00 21.80
CA PRO A 128 24.74 6.96 20.43
C PRO A 128 23.91 6.08 19.49
N ALA A 129 23.38 4.95 19.98
CA ALA A 129 22.52 4.05 19.22
C ALA A 129 21.23 4.71 18.71
N LEU A 130 20.65 5.63 19.48
CA LEU A 130 19.38 6.27 19.15
C LEU A 130 19.58 7.60 18.44
N GLY A 131 20.71 8.27 18.66
CA GLY A 131 20.99 9.62 18.18
C GLY A 131 20.58 10.68 19.20
N LEU A 132 20.74 11.96 18.84
CA LEU A 132 20.35 13.06 19.71
C LEU A 132 18.84 13.06 19.95
N THR A 133 18.43 13.21 21.20
CA THR A 133 17.02 13.20 21.59
C THR A 133 16.24 14.24 20.81
N SER A 134 16.74 15.48 20.70
CA SER A 134 16.11 16.55 19.93
C SER A 134 15.86 16.20 18.46
N SER A 135 16.86 15.62 17.78
CA SER A 135 16.73 15.15 16.40
C SER A 135 15.71 14.01 16.27
N LEU A 136 15.63 13.15 17.28
CA LEU A 136 14.70 12.04 17.30
C LEU A 136 13.26 12.52 17.49
N ILE A 137 13.00 13.56 18.31
CA ILE A 137 11.67 14.19 18.42
C ILE A 137 11.21 14.70 17.04
N ASP A 138 12.09 15.39 16.31
CA ASP A 138 11.78 15.91 14.98
C ASP A 138 11.49 14.77 13.99
N THR A 139 12.30 13.71 14.01
CA THR A 139 12.11 12.55 13.12
C THR A 139 10.87 11.74 13.47
N TRP A 140 10.55 11.59 14.76
CA TRP A 140 9.31 10.95 15.21
C TRP A 140 8.08 11.74 14.75
N THR A 141 8.11 13.07 14.88
CA THR A 141 7.05 13.95 14.39
C THR A 141 6.89 13.82 12.88
N ALA A 142 8.01 13.87 12.13
CA ALA A 142 8.01 13.67 10.68
C ALA A 142 7.50 12.26 10.29
N SER A 143 7.76 11.24 11.10
CA SER A 143 7.26 9.87 10.90
C SER A 143 5.75 9.79 11.06
N PHE A 144 5.19 10.44 12.09
CA PHE A 144 3.75 10.50 12.32
C PHE A 144 3.01 11.18 11.16
N PHE A 145 3.56 12.28 10.62
CA PHE A 145 2.99 12.99 9.47
C PHE A 145 3.44 12.42 8.11
N ASN A 146 4.22 11.34 8.09
CA ASN A 146 4.64 10.66 6.88
C ASN A 146 5.47 11.53 5.92
N VAL A 147 6.42 12.31 6.46
CA VAL A 147 7.27 13.25 5.73
C VAL A 147 8.76 13.10 6.09
N VAL A 148 9.19 11.93 6.57
CA VAL A 148 10.58 11.69 6.99
C VAL A 148 11.57 11.90 5.85
N ASN A 149 11.22 11.54 4.62
CA ASN A 149 12.06 11.77 3.44
C ASN A 149 12.36 13.26 3.21
N LEU A 150 11.35 14.13 3.34
CA LEU A 150 11.52 15.58 3.19
C LEU A 150 12.22 16.19 4.41
N HIS A 151 11.95 15.67 5.60
CA HIS A 151 12.64 16.08 6.82
C HIS A 151 14.14 15.81 6.74
N ILE A 152 14.56 14.60 6.35
CA ILE A 152 15.99 14.27 6.21
C ILE A 152 16.65 15.15 5.13
N TYR A 153 15.99 15.36 4.00
CA TYR A 153 16.50 16.27 2.97
C TYR A 153 16.72 17.69 3.53
N TYR A 154 15.73 18.24 4.22
CA TYR A 154 15.81 19.58 4.81
C TYR A 154 16.91 19.67 5.87
N CYS A 155 16.97 18.66 6.74
CA CYS A 155 17.97 18.50 7.79
C CYS A 155 19.39 18.50 7.20
N TYR A 156 19.63 17.66 6.20
CA TYR A 156 20.94 17.51 5.55
C TYR A 156 21.37 18.76 4.78
N THR A 157 20.42 19.47 4.15
CA THR A 157 20.71 20.61 3.27
C THR A 157 20.84 21.93 4.03
N TYR A 158 20.04 22.14 5.09
CA TYR A 158 19.88 23.44 5.73
C TYR A 158 20.24 23.47 7.22
N LEU A 159 20.32 22.33 7.90
CA LEU A 159 20.49 22.24 9.34
C LEU A 159 21.78 21.51 9.74
N SER A 160 22.86 21.62 8.95
CA SER A 160 24.10 20.82 9.06
C SER A 160 24.54 20.50 10.49
N ASP A 161 24.51 21.48 11.40
CA ASP A 161 25.03 21.34 12.76
C ASP A 161 24.02 20.71 13.75
N ARG A 162 22.73 20.66 13.38
CA ARG A 162 21.65 20.02 14.13
C ARG A 162 21.20 18.70 13.52
N CYS A 163 21.77 18.31 12.37
CA CYS A 163 21.38 17.13 11.65
C CYS A 163 22.20 15.91 12.07
N SER A 164 21.69 15.14 13.04
CA SER A 164 22.27 13.87 13.44
C SER A 164 21.45 12.69 12.91
N GLY A 165 22.11 11.72 12.30
CA GLY A 165 21.51 10.41 12.01
C GLY A 165 20.93 9.79 13.28
N ASN A 166 19.73 9.21 13.19
CA ASN A 166 19.06 8.58 14.33
C ASN A 166 18.37 7.27 13.94
N ALA A 167 17.93 6.51 14.93
CA ALA A 167 17.37 5.17 14.75
C ALA A 167 16.04 5.11 13.98
N LEU A 168 15.44 6.26 13.62
CA LEU A 168 14.20 6.36 12.84
C LEU A 168 14.41 6.80 11.39
N TRP A 169 15.64 7.09 10.97
CA TRP A 169 15.90 7.63 9.63
C TRP A 169 15.41 6.70 8.52
N HIS A 170 15.46 5.38 8.69
CA HIS A 170 14.95 4.42 7.68
C HIS A 170 13.48 4.64 7.30
N TYR A 171 12.66 5.28 8.14
CA TYR A 171 11.27 5.62 7.82
C TYR A 171 11.11 6.57 6.61
N TRP A 172 12.20 7.17 6.12
CA TRP A 172 12.19 7.96 4.89
C TRP A 172 11.55 7.20 3.72
N SER A 173 11.86 5.91 3.59
CA SER A 173 11.37 5.11 2.47
C SER A 173 9.88 4.81 2.58
N LEU A 174 9.39 4.58 3.81
CA LEU A 174 7.97 4.36 4.10
C LEU A 174 7.16 5.62 3.79
N SER A 175 7.68 6.78 4.16
CA SER A 175 7.04 8.08 3.86
C SER A 175 6.91 8.28 2.34
N LEU A 176 8.00 8.05 1.61
CA LEU A 176 8.00 8.17 0.15
C LEU A 176 7.02 7.19 -0.52
N GLU A 177 6.97 5.95 -0.04
CA GLU A 177 6.08 4.92 -0.55
C GLU A 177 4.60 5.27 -0.34
N GLU A 178 4.22 5.74 0.85
CA GLU A 178 2.85 6.15 1.17
C GLU A 178 2.43 7.41 0.41
N GLN A 179 3.33 8.38 0.23
CA GLN A 179 3.12 9.53 -0.66
C GLN A 179 2.86 9.08 -2.10
N PHE A 180 3.63 8.09 -2.59
CA PHE A 180 3.42 7.53 -3.93
C PHE A 180 2.07 6.81 -4.07
N TYR A 181 1.55 6.19 -3.00
CA TYR A 181 0.23 5.57 -3.03
C TYR A 181 -0.90 6.58 -3.32
N LEU A 182 -0.78 7.80 -2.81
CA LEU A 182 -1.69 8.89 -3.16
C LEU A 182 -1.56 9.23 -4.65
N PHE A 183 -0.32 9.41 -5.12
CA PHE A 183 -0.03 9.71 -6.52
C PHE A 183 -0.66 8.69 -7.48
N ILE A 184 -0.41 7.39 -7.30
CA ILE A 184 -0.90 6.35 -8.22
C ILE A 184 -2.43 6.20 -8.15
N SER A 185 -3.02 6.37 -6.98
CA SER A 185 -4.48 6.29 -6.80
C SER A 185 -5.21 7.39 -7.56
N LEU A 186 -4.67 8.62 -7.54
CA LEU A 186 -5.22 9.74 -8.30
C LEU A 186 -5.02 9.54 -9.81
N ASN A 187 -3.83 9.13 -10.24
CA ASN A 187 -3.54 8.91 -11.65
C ASN A 187 -4.44 7.83 -12.28
N LEU A 188 -4.60 6.68 -11.60
CA LEU A 188 -5.46 5.60 -12.10
C LEU A 188 -6.94 5.97 -12.12
N PHE A 189 -7.37 6.87 -11.25
CA PHE A 189 -8.74 7.34 -11.21
C PHE A 189 -9.05 8.38 -12.29
N PHE A 190 -8.21 9.42 -12.43
CA PHE A 190 -8.47 10.52 -13.36
C PHE A 190 -8.11 10.22 -14.81
N VAL A 191 -7.15 9.33 -15.05
CA VAL A 191 -6.75 8.99 -16.42
C VAL A 191 -7.71 7.98 -17.04
N ARG A 192 -8.55 8.49 -17.95
CA ARG A 192 -9.57 7.71 -18.67
C ARG A 192 -9.04 6.50 -19.45
N ARG A 193 -7.77 6.53 -19.87
CA ARG A 193 -7.11 5.46 -20.62
C ARG A 193 -5.88 4.97 -19.85
N PRO A 194 -6.01 4.05 -18.88
CA PRO A 194 -4.89 3.59 -18.06
C PRO A 194 -3.73 3.00 -18.89
N LYS A 195 -3.97 2.56 -20.13
CA LYS A 195 -2.92 2.16 -21.07
C LYS A 195 -1.89 3.27 -21.35
N SER A 196 -2.29 4.54 -21.43
CA SER A 196 -1.35 5.63 -21.71
C SER A 196 -0.40 5.89 -20.55
N LEU A 197 -0.78 5.49 -19.32
CA LEU A 197 0.08 5.57 -18.14
C LEU A 197 1.32 4.69 -18.27
N ILE A 198 1.29 3.63 -19.09
CA ILE A 198 2.46 2.77 -19.31
C ILE A 198 3.60 3.58 -19.92
N ILE A 199 3.31 4.34 -20.98
CA ILE A 199 4.32 5.17 -21.66
C ILE A 199 4.78 6.28 -20.72
N LEU A 200 3.85 6.95 -20.04
CA LEU A 200 4.18 8.02 -19.09
C LEU A 200 5.07 7.53 -17.95
N PHE A 201 4.72 6.42 -17.31
CA PHE A 201 5.48 5.86 -16.18
C PHE A 201 6.80 5.26 -16.63
N LEU A 202 6.85 4.62 -17.80
CA LEU A 202 8.09 4.10 -18.36
C LEU A 202 9.05 5.25 -18.71
N ALA A 203 8.57 6.29 -19.37
CA ALA A 203 9.37 7.48 -19.67
C ALA A 203 9.88 8.13 -18.37
N GLY A 204 9.00 8.36 -17.38
CA GLY A 204 9.38 8.92 -16.09
C GLY A 204 10.43 8.08 -15.33
N ALA A 205 10.26 6.75 -15.33
CA ALA A 205 11.20 5.82 -14.70
C ALA A 205 12.57 5.85 -15.39
N LEU A 206 12.60 5.80 -16.72
CA LEU A 206 13.84 5.85 -17.49
C LEU A 206 14.55 7.20 -17.35
N THR A 207 13.80 8.31 -17.40
CA THR A 207 14.36 9.65 -17.16
C THR A 207 15.00 9.74 -15.78
N GLN A 208 14.31 9.31 -14.72
CA GLN A 208 14.88 9.31 -13.38
C GLN A 208 16.07 8.35 -13.22
N ALA A 209 16.07 7.20 -13.91
CA ALA A 209 17.19 6.26 -13.89
C ALA A 209 18.48 6.88 -14.45
N TRP A 210 18.36 7.78 -15.44
CA TRP A 210 19.50 8.48 -16.03
C TRP A 210 19.86 9.81 -15.35
N ILE A 211 19.08 10.26 -14.36
CA ILE A 211 19.44 11.43 -13.55
C ILE A 211 20.35 11.00 -12.40
N GLN A 212 21.51 11.65 -12.29
CA GLN A 212 22.41 11.48 -11.16
C GLN A 212 21.75 11.99 -9.88
N ARG A 213 21.72 11.14 -8.86
CA ARG A 213 21.05 11.37 -7.58
C ARG A 213 22.04 11.09 -6.45
N PRO A 214 22.95 12.03 -6.14
CA PRO A 214 23.85 11.86 -5.01
C PRO A 214 23.04 11.83 -3.71
N TRP A 215 23.54 11.10 -2.72
CA TRP A 215 22.99 11.12 -1.36
C TRP A 215 22.93 12.57 -0.84
N GLY A 216 21.86 12.91 -0.12
CA GLY A 216 21.63 14.27 0.39
C GLY A 216 20.84 15.18 -0.55
N GLY A 217 20.78 14.88 -1.85
CA GLY A 217 20.00 15.66 -2.80
C GLY A 217 18.50 15.37 -2.73
N LEU A 218 17.65 16.37 -3.05
CA LEU A 218 16.19 16.23 -3.03
C LEU A 218 15.72 15.03 -3.86
N LEU A 219 16.22 14.90 -5.10
CA LEU A 219 15.84 13.82 -6.02
C LEU A 219 16.19 12.42 -5.52
N TRP A 220 17.08 12.29 -4.54
CA TRP A 220 17.33 11.03 -3.86
C TRP A 220 16.16 10.64 -2.96
N PHE A 221 15.61 11.61 -2.21
CA PHE A 221 14.53 11.41 -1.23
C PHE A 221 13.11 11.42 -1.83
N ILE A 222 12.96 11.86 -3.09
CA ILE A 222 11.67 11.83 -3.80
C ILE A 222 11.68 10.91 -5.03
N ARG A 223 12.66 9.99 -5.12
CA ARG A 223 12.79 9.08 -6.27
C ARG A 223 11.59 8.14 -6.39
N SER A 224 11.13 7.92 -7.62
CA SER A 224 9.96 7.08 -7.89
C SER A 224 10.18 6.08 -9.02
N ASP A 225 11.35 6.02 -9.64
CA ASP A 225 11.67 5.13 -10.76
C ASP A 225 11.36 3.66 -10.48
N ALA A 226 11.82 3.12 -9.34
CA ALA A 226 11.53 1.73 -8.98
C ALA A 226 10.01 1.49 -8.80
N LEU A 227 9.30 2.39 -8.11
CA LEU A 227 7.83 2.35 -7.97
C LEU A 227 7.14 2.35 -9.34
N LEU A 228 7.60 3.22 -10.25
CA LEU A 228 7.06 3.34 -11.60
C LEU A 228 7.31 2.08 -12.45
N PHE A 229 8.49 1.44 -12.38
CA PHE A 229 8.74 0.16 -13.04
C PHE A 229 7.76 -0.93 -12.56
N GLY A 230 7.45 -0.95 -11.26
CA GLY A 230 6.41 -1.80 -10.70
C GLY A 230 5.02 -1.52 -11.30
N CYS A 231 4.63 -0.25 -11.39
CA CYS A 231 3.37 0.17 -12.00
C CYS A 231 3.29 -0.23 -13.49
N VAL A 232 4.37 -0.01 -14.25
CA VAL A 232 4.49 -0.40 -15.66
C VAL A 232 4.30 -1.91 -15.82
N THR A 233 4.92 -2.72 -14.96
CA THR A 233 4.74 -4.18 -14.97
C THR A 233 3.28 -4.55 -14.76
N ALA A 234 2.62 -3.99 -13.75
CA ALA A 234 1.22 -4.30 -13.44
C ALA A 234 0.26 -3.88 -14.57
N LEU A 235 0.45 -2.69 -15.14
CA LEU A 235 -0.37 -2.16 -16.24
C LEU A 235 -0.17 -2.96 -17.53
N SER A 236 1.08 -3.31 -17.85
CA SER A 236 1.40 -4.12 -19.04
C SER A 236 0.70 -5.47 -18.96
N MET A 237 0.77 -6.12 -17.79
CA MET A 237 0.10 -7.39 -17.55
C MET A 237 -1.41 -7.29 -17.63
N HIS A 238 -2.00 -6.27 -17.02
CA HIS A 238 -3.45 -6.05 -17.04
C HIS A 238 -3.96 -5.86 -18.49
N HIS A 239 -3.18 -5.18 -19.33
CA HIS A 239 -3.53 -4.93 -20.73
C HIS A 239 -2.95 -5.95 -21.71
N GLN A 240 -2.30 -7.00 -21.21
CA GLN A 240 -1.70 -8.10 -21.98
C GLN A 240 -0.66 -7.66 -23.03
N ILE A 241 0.01 -6.53 -22.83
CA ILE A 241 0.99 -5.98 -23.80
C ILE A 241 2.24 -6.88 -23.89
N ASP A 242 2.65 -7.42 -22.75
CA ASP A 242 3.83 -8.26 -22.55
C ASP A 242 3.52 -9.76 -22.65
N ALA A 243 2.31 -10.15 -23.12
CA ALA A 243 1.87 -11.55 -23.14
C ALA A 243 2.84 -12.49 -23.87
N ARG A 244 3.38 -12.07 -25.03
CA ARG A 244 4.35 -12.86 -25.80
C ARG A 244 5.65 -13.08 -25.02
N ILE A 245 6.18 -12.03 -24.38
CA ILE A 245 7.41 -12.10 -23.59
C ILE A 245 7.22 -13.04 -22.39
N ARG A 246 6.09 -12.93 -21.67
CA ARG A 246 5.79 -13.82 -20.55
C ARG A 246 5.63 -15.28 -20.99
N GLN A 247 4.95 -15.52 -22.12
CA GLN A 247 4.80 -16.86 -22.67
C GLN A 247 6.17 -17.45 -23.03
N TYR A 248 7.05 -16.66 -23.63
CA TYR A 248 8.42 -17.07 -23.92
C TYR A 248 9.21 -17.42 -22.64
N MET A 249 9.16 -16.56 -21.61
CA MET A 249 9.84 -16.80 -20.33
C MET A 249 9.34 -18.07 -19.62
N ARG A 250 8.03 -18.32 -19.65
CA ARG A 250 7.42 -19.56 -19.11
C ARG A 250 7.92 -20.81 -19.84
N GLY A 251 8.09 -20.71 -21.15
CA GLY A 251 8.66 -21.79 -21.97
C GLY A 251 10.16 -22.00 -21.75
N HIS A 252 10.91 -20.95 -21.39
CA HIS A 252 12.36 -20.95 -21.26
C HIS A 252 12.80 -20.66 -19.82
N ARG A 253 12.41 -21.53 -18.89
CA ARG A 253 12.58 -21.31 -17.44
C ARG A 253 14.03 -21.09 -17.02
N LEU A 254 14.99 -21.81 -17.63
CA LEU A 254 16.41 -21.63 -17.33
C LEU A 254 16.91 -20.24 -17.73
N VAL A 255 16.43 -19.70 -18.85
CA VAL A 255 16.76 -18.33 -19.29
C VAL A 255 16.18 -17.31 -18.30
N ALA A 256 14.93 -17.50 -17.88
CA ALA A 256 14.31 -16.64 -16.88
C ALA A 256 15.06 -16.67 -15.53
N GLN A 257 15.49 -17.86 -15.08
CA GLN A 257 16.28 -18.02 -13.85
C GLN A 257 17.68 -17.44 -13.95
N ALA A 258 18.35 -17.59 -15.10
CA ALA A 258 19.66 -16.98 -15.36
C ALA A 258 19.58 -15.46 -15.36
N LEU A 259 18.57 -14.89 -16.03
CA LEU A 259 18.30 -13.45 -16.02
C LEU A 259 17.95 -12.97 -14.61
N LEU A 260 17.15 -13.73 -13.86
CA LEU A 260 16.83 -13.41 -12.48
C LEU A 260 18.10 -13.38 -11.61
N GLY A 261 18.96 -14.39 -11.70
CA GLY A 261 20.25 -14.43 -10.99
C GLY A 261 21.17 -13.28 -11.38
N PHE A 262 21.23 -12.93 -12.67
CA PHE A 262 21.96 -11.77 -13.18
C PHE A 262 21.45 -10.48 -12.53
N PHE A 263 20.14 -10.17 -12.64
CA PHE A 263 19.59 -8.93 -12.10
C PHE A 263 19.63 -8.85 -10.57
N MET A 264 19.48 -9.99 -9.87
CA MET A 264 19.66 -10.06 -8.42
C MET A 264 21.09 -9.71 -7.99
N THR A 265 22.07 -10.13 -8.79
CA THR A 265 23.48 -9.82 -8.55
C THR A 265 23.79 -8.36 -8.91
N THR A 266 23.30 -7.86 -10.05
CA THR A 266 23.52 -6.46 -10.43
C THR A 266 22.82 -5.50 -9.46
N LEU A 267 21.67 -5.85 -8.91
CA LEU A 267 20.99 -5.07 -7.87
C LEU A 267 21.91 -4.80 -6.67
N ILE A 268 22.72 -5.79 -6.27
CA ILE A 268 23.71 -5.64 -5.19
C ILE A 268 24.93 -4.88 -5.71
N VAL A 269 25.59 -5.40 -6.75
CA VAL A 269 26.86 -4.85 -7.23
C VAL A 269 26.73 -3.37 -7.61
N THR A 270 25.65 -2.97 -8.28
CA THR A 270 25.46 -1.58 -8.75
C THR A 270 24.98 -0.63 -7.67
N ALA A 271 24.65 -1.08 -6.45
CA ALA A 271 24.22 -0.19 -5.36
C ALA A 271 25.36 0.68 -4.80
N ARG A 272 26.62 0.34 -5.09
CA ARG A 272 27.80 1.06 -4.64
C ARG A 272 28.09 2.25 -5.57
N ALA A 273 28.10 3.47 -5.02
CA ALA A 273 28.28 4.71 -5.78
C ALA A 273 29.63 4.79 -6.54
N GLN A 274 30.66 4.08 -6.06
CA GLN A 274 31.97 4.00 -6.71
C GLN A 274 31.95 3.23 -8.04
N ILE A 275 30.95 2.38 -8.28
CA ILE A 275 30.84 1.59 -9.51
C ILE A 275 30.22 2.41 -10.64
N SER A 276 29.25 3.29 -10.33
CA SER A 276 28.61 4.16 -11.32
C SER A 276 27.98 5.37 -10.64
N THR A 277 28.10 6.54 -11.27
CA THR A 277 27.39 7.76 -10.83
C THR A 277 25.87 7.65 -10.98
N HIS A 278 25.39 6.68 -11.77
CA HIS A 278 23.97 6.38 -11.99
C HIS A 278 23.50 5.13 -11.21
N TYR A 279 24.24 4.76 -10.15
CA TYR A 279 23.96 3.60 -9.29
C TYR A 279 22.48 3.42 -8.93
N MET A 280 21.76 4.47 -8.51
CA MET A 280 20.32 4.40 -8.19
C MET A 280 19.46 3.98 -9.40
N GLY A 281 19.78 4.44 -10.60
CA GLY A 281 19.04 4.05 -11.81
C GLY A 281 19.29 2.61 -12.22
N LEU A 282 20.53 2.13 -12.05
CA LEU A 282 20.87 0.72 -12.33
C LEU A 282 20.19 -0.22 -11.33
N VAL A 283 20.12 0.19 -10.06
CA VAL A 283 19.40 -0.53 -9.01
C VAL A 283 17.90 -0.59 -9.34
N SER A 284 17.27 0.53 -9.68
CA SER A 284 15.83 0.57 -9.98
C SER A 284 15.48 -0.21 -11.26
N LEU A 285 16.33 -0.17 -12.30
CA LEU A 285 16.21 -1.00 -13.50
C LEU A 285 16.31 -2.50 -13.17
N SER A 286 17.28 -2.88 -12.33
CA SER A 286 17.44 -4.27 -11.88
C SER A 286 16.21 -4.73 -11.09
N ALA A 287 15.70 -3.91 -10.17
CA ALA A 287 14.47 -4.17 -9.43
C ALA A 287 13.25 -4.33 -10.37
N GLY A 288 13.12 -3.45 -11.37
CA GLY A 288 12.09 -3.53 -12.41
C GLY A 288 12.13 -4.85 -13.18
N ALA A 289 13.32 -5.26 -13.62
CA ALA A 289 13.52 -6.51 -14.34
C ALA A 289 13.20 -7.75 -13.46
N ILE A 290 13.66 -7.76 -12.20
CA ILE A 290 13.37 -8.82 -11.22
C ILE A 290 11.85 -8.99 -11.05
N VAL A 291 11.14 -7.89 -10.80
CA VAL A 291 9.69 -7.93 -10.57
C VAL A 291 8.94 -8.34 -11.83
N PHE A 292 9.35 -7.88 -13.02
CA PHE A 292 8.77 -8.29 -14.29
C PHE A 292 8.93 -9.81 -14.54
N ILE A 293 10.12 -10.36 -14.31
CA ILE A 293 10.39 -11.79 -14.48
C ILE A 293 9.55 -12.60 -13.49
N VAL A 294 9.57 -12.28 -12.19
CA VAL A 294 8.82 -13.01 -11.16
C VAL A 294 7.30 -12.84 -11.31
N ALA A 295 6.83 -11.72 -11.84
CA ALA A 295 5.41 -11.55 -12.15
C ALA A 295 4.95 -12.45 -13.31
N SER A 296 5.87 -12.95 -14.13
CA SER A 296 5.56 -13.79 -15.29
C SER A 296 5.17 -15.22 -14.91
N ASP A 297 5.73 -15.78 -13.84
CA ASP A 297 5.42 -17.13 -13.34
C ASP A 297 5.73 -17.20 -11.83
N SER A 298 4.92 -17.91 -11.05
CA SER A 298 5.05 -18.06 -9.60
C SER A 298 5.94 -19.23 -9.17
N SER A 299 6.81 -19.72 -10.07
CA SER A 299 7.53 -20.98 -9.88
C SER A 299 9.00 -20.93 -10.29
N TYR A 300 9.58 -19.73 -10.33
CA TYR A 300 11.01 -19.54 -10.61
C TYR A 300 11.86 -19.69 -9.36
N LEU A 301 11.37 -19.24 -8.19
CA LEU A 301 12.09 -19.27 -6.92
C LEU A 301 11.58 -20.35 -5.96
N THR A 302 10.26 -20.59 -5.91
CA THR A 302 9.62 -21.41 -4.87
C THR A 302 9.05 -22.73 -5.41
N LYS A 303 9.85 -23.48 -6.19
CA LYS A 303 9.39 -24.76 -6.77
C LYS A 303 9.10 -25.83 -5.70
N ALA A 304 9.88 -25.86 -4.62
CA ALA A 304 9.70 -26.80 -3.53
C ALA A 304 8.79 -26.23 -2.43
N ARG A 305 7.90 -27.07 -1.86
CA ARG A 305 6.92 -26.65 -0.84
C ARG A 305 7.56 -26.02 0.40
N TRP A 306 8.74 -26.48 0.81
CA TRP A 306 9.46 -25.92 1.94
C TRP A 306 9.98 -24.51 1.62
N MET A 307 10.44 -24.26 0.39
CA MET A 307 10.87 -22.92 -0.06
C MET A 307 9.68 -21.97 -0.09
N GLU A 308 8.51 -22.46 -0.53
CA GLU A 308 7.26 -21.70 -0.52
C GLU A 308 6.83 -21.30 0.91
N TRP A 309 7.04 -22.20 1.88
CA TRP A 309 6.77 -21.92 3.29
C TRP A 309 7.74 -20.87 3.85
N ILE A 310 9.05 -21.03 3.64
CA ILE A 310 10.07 -20.05 4.07
C ILE A 310 9.79 -18.69 3.43
N ALA A 311 9.53 -18.65 2.13
CA ALA A 311 9.22 -17.42 1.40
C ALA A 311 8.02 -16.70 2.00
N ARG A 312 6.91 -17.42 2.24
CA ARG A 312 5.71 -16.84 2.86
C ARG A 312 5.97 -16.37 4.28
N TYR A 313 6.74 -17.13 5.07
CA TYR A 313 7.13 -16.73 6.42
C TYR A 313 7.95 -15.43 6.37
N ALA A 314 9.11 -15.44 5.72
CA ALA A 314 10.00 -14.29 5.61
C ALA A 314 9.30 -13.05 5.02
N GLY A 315 8.60 -13.22 3.89
CA GLY A 315 7.88 -12.13 3.25
C GLY A 315 6.78 -11.55 4.14
N SER A 316 6.01 -12.38 4.85
CA SER A 316 4.94 -11.88 5.71
C SER A 316 5.44 -11.01 6.88
N ARG A 317 6.63 -11.29 7.45
CA ARG A 317 7.23 -10.50 8.53
C ARG A 317 8.16 -9.38 8.04
N SER A 318 8.42 -9.29 6.73
CA SER A 318 9.41 -8.36 6.19
C SER A 318 9.15 -6.90 6.58
N TYR A 319 7.87 -6.51 6.74
CA TYR A 319 7.49 -5.17 7.16
C TYR A 319 7.80 -4.92 8.63
N SER A 320 7.33 -5.80 9.53
CA SER A 320 7.66 -5.70 10.96
C SER A 320 9.18 -5.75 11.20
N LEU A 321 9.92 -6.59 10.46
CA LEU A 321 11.37 -6.66 10.51
C LEU A 321 12.03 -5.35 10.01
N TYR A 322 11.50 -4.75 8.95
CA TYR A 322 11.93 -3.44 8.46
C TYR A 322 11.77 -2.34 9.52
N LEU A 323 10.71 -2.34 10.31
CA LEU A 323 10.52 -1.30 11.33
C LEU A 323 11.56 -1.41 12.46
N VAL A 324 11.91 -2.62 12.87
CA VAL A 324 12.72 -2.85 14.09
C VAL A 324 14.21 -3.05 13.84
N HIS A 325 14.63 -3.43 12.62
CA HIS A 325 16.03 -3.84 12.39
C HIS A 325 17.06 -2.78 12.79
N LEU A 326 16.88 -1.52 12.38
CA LEU A 326 17.87 -0.47 12.62
C LEU A 326 18.01 -0.11 14.11
N PRO A 327 16.92 0.19 14.85
CA PRO A 327 16.99 0.37 16.30
C PRO A 327 17.58 -0.85 17.02
N THR A 328 17.22 -2.07 16.59
CA THR A 328 17.71 -3.29 17.24
C THR A 328 19.21 -3.48 17.05
N LEU A 329 19.73 -3.27 15.83
CA LEU A 329 21.15 -3.33 15.54
C LEU A 329 21.92 -2.30 16.38
N ALA A 330 21.44 -1.05 16.40
CA ALA A 330 22.09 0.03 17.12
C ALA A 330 22.11 -0.21 18.64
N LEU A 331 20.96 -0.57 19.24
CA LEU A 331 20.85 -0.86 20.68
C LEU A 331 21.68 -2.07 21.09
N THR A 332 21.74 -3.11 20.25
CA THR A 332 22.56 -4.30 20.54
C THR A 332 24.04 -3.94 20.57
N ARG A 333 24.51 -3.08 19.65
CA ARG A 333 25.89 -2.58 19.66
C ARG A 333 26.22 -1.87 20.96
N ASP A 334 25.41 -0.90 21.35
CA ASP A 334 25.66 -0.08 22.54
C ASP A 334 25.57 -0.91 23.83
N ALA A 335 24.65 -1.87 23.89
CA ALA A 335 24.59 -2.84 24.99
C ALA A 335 25.88 -3.69 25.07
N THR A 336 26.38 -4.20 23.95
CA THR A 336 27.64 -4.95 23.92
C THR A 336 28.81 -4.09 24.37
N LEU A 337 28.93 -2.85 23.87
CA LEU A 337 30.01 -1.94 24.26
C LEU A 337 29.97 -1.59 25.75
N SER A 338 28.78 -1.47 26.33
CA SER A 338 28.59 -1.15 27.74
C SER A 338 28.90 -2.34 28.65
N LEU A 339 28.52 -3.56 28.25
CA LEU A 339 28.68 -4.77 29.06
C LEU A 339 30.04 -5.44 28.89
N ALA A 340 30.63 -5.34 27.71
CA ALA A 340 31.88 -6.00 27.35
C ALA A 340 32.58 -5.21 26.23
N SER A 341 33.18 -4.07 26.57
CA SER A 341 33.77 -3.12 25.60
C SER A 341 34.71 -3.76 24.56
N THR A 342 35.50 -4.76 24.95
CA THR A 342 36.44 -5.46 24.06
C THR A 342 35.81 -6.59 23.23
N MET A 343 34.51 -6.90 23.39
CA MET A 343 33.86 -7.97 22.61
C MET A 343 33.87 -7.65 21.12
N LEU A 344 33.61 -6.41 20.74
CA LEU A 344 33.58 -6.01 19.33
C LEU A 344 34.98 -5.90 18.70
N GLU A 345 36.06 -5.91 19.50
CA GLU A 345 37.42 -5.98 18.98
C GLU A 345 37.77 -7.40 18.50
N ARG A 346 37.11 -8.42 19.04
CA ARG A 346 37.34 -9.84 18.72
C ARG A 346 36.35 -10.32 17.66
N GLU A 347 36.84 -11.10 16.69
CA GLU A 347 35.98 -11.69 15.65
C GLU A 347 34.81 -12.49 16.23
N ASN A 348 35.09 -13.39 17.19
CA ASN A 348 34.04 -14.17 17.85
C ASN A 348 32.99 -13.30 18.55
N GLY A 349 33.40 -12.17 19.15
CA GLY A 349 32.47 -11.27 19.83
C GLY A 349 31.60 -10.48 18.86
N ARG A 350 32.14 -10.09 17.69
CA ARG A 350 31.35 -9.53 16.57
C ARG A 350 30.29 -10.53 16.09
N MET A 351 30.64 -11.80 15.94
CA MET A 351 29.70 -12.84 15.50
C MET A 351 28.60 -13.13 16.54
N ILE A 352 28.95 -13.18 17.83
CA ILE A 352 27.97 -13.33 18.91
C ILE A 352 27.03 -12.13 18.93
N THR A 353 27.56 -10.91 18.82
CA THR A 353 26.75 -9.68 18.80
C THR A 353 25.80 -9.65 17.61
N LEU A 354 26.27 -10.05 16.43
CA LEU A 354 25.43 -10.21 15.23
C LEU A 354 24.31 -11.21 15.48
N LEU A 355 24.62 -12.38 16.03
CA LEU A 355 23.62 -13.41 16.33
C LEU A 355 22.56 -12.88 17.29
N VAL A 356 22.95 -12.21 18.38
CA VAL A 356 22.03 -11.58 19.32
C VAL A 356 21.14 -10.55 18.63
N ALA A 357 21.71 -9.67 17.82
CA ALA A 357 20.96 -8.64 17.12
C ALA A 357 19.94 -9.22 16.13
N ILE A 358 20.33 -10.24 15.36
CA ILE A 358 19.43 -10.91 14.40
C ILE A 358 18.32 -11.66 15.13
N VAL A 359 18.63 -12.41 16.19
CA VAL A 359 17.62 -13.13 16.99
C VAL A 359 16.65 -12.14 17.63
N ALA A 360 17.14 -11.04 18.20
CA ALA A 360 16.31 -9.99 18.76
C ALA A 360 15.41 -9.36 17.69
N ALA A 361 15.94 -9.00 16.53
CA ALA A 361 15.17 -8.39 15.45
C ALA A 361 14.07 -9.33 14.93
N LEU A 362 14.38 -10.62 14.76
CA LEU A 362 13.41 -11.63 14.35
C LEU A 362 12.33 -11.85 15.43
N ALA A 363 12.70 -11.88 16.71
CA ALA A 363 11.76 -12.03 17.81
C ALA A 363 10.79 -10.83 17.90
N LEU A 364 11.31 -9.60 17.84
CA LEU A 364 10.50 -8.38 17.85
C LEU A 364 9.60 -8.30 16.61
N ALA A 365 10.12 -8.68 15.44
CA ALA A 365 9.33 -8.75 14.21
C ALA A 365 8.21 -9.78 14.31
N GLU A 366 8.45 -10.95 14.93
CA GLU A 366 7.44 -11.98 15.12
C GLU A 366 6.33 -11.52 16.06
N ILE A 367 6.70 -10.90 17.18
CA ILE A 367 5.76 -10.35 18.17
C ILE A 367 4.91 -9.25 17.49
N SER A 368 5.56 -8.29 16.82
CA SER A 368 4.89 -7.23 16.08
C SER A 368 3.93 -7.79 15.04
N TYR A 369 4.36 -8.79 14.25
CA TYR A 369 3.54 -9.38 13.21
C TYR A 369 2.25 -10.00 13.78
N ARG A 370 2.38 -10.84 14.83
CA ARG A 370 1.26 -11.60 15.38
C ARG A 370 0.29 -10.75 16.18
N PHE A 371 0.79 -9.82 16.99
CA PHE A 371 -0.02 -9.10 17.97
C PHE A 371 -0.45 -7.71 17.51
N LEU A 372 0.26 -7.12 16.54
CA LEU A 372 -0.03 -5.77 16.06
C LEU A 372 -0.45 -5.75 14.59
N GLU A 373 0.41 -6.25 13.70
CA GLU A 373 0.20 -6.16 12.25
C GLU A 373 -1.00 -7.00 11.77
N GLU A 374 -1.03 -8.30 12.10
CA GLU A 374 -2.06 -9.22 11.60
C GLU A 374 -3.47 -8.89 12.12
N PRO A 375 -3.71 -8.64 13.42
CA PRO A 375 -5.02 -8.30 13.93
C PRO A 375 -5.59 -7.03 13.29
N LEU A 376 -4.77 -5.99 13.18
CA LEU A 376 -5.18 -4.71 12.60
C LEU A 376 -5.41 -4.82 11.09
N ARG A 377 -4.55 -5.58 10.39
CA ARG A 377 -4.75 -5.91 8.97
C ARG A 377 -6.08 -6.63 8.73
N LEU A 378 -6.44 -7.59 9.58
CA LEU A 378 -7.73 -8.30 9.50
C LEU A 378 -8.90 -7.37 9.81
N PHE A 379 -8.75 -6.48 10.80
CA PHE A 379 -9.76 -5.48 11.13
C PHE A 379 -10.05 -4.53 9.96
N GLY A 380 -9.01 -3.97 9.32
CA GLY A 380 -9.16 -3.14 8.11
C GLY A 380 -9.85 -3.87 6.96
N ARG A 381 -9.54 -5.16 6.75
CA ARG A 381 -10.22 -5.99 5.74
C ARG A 381 -11.72 -6.12 6.05
N ARG A 382 -12.10 -6.41 7.30
CA ARG A 382 -13.50 -6.53 7.73
C ARG A 382 -14.29 -5.24 7.50
N ILE A 383 -13.70 -4.08 7.80
CA ILE A 383 -14.33 -2.77 7.53
C ILE A 383 -14.70 -2.64 6.05
N THR A 384 -13.75 -2.94 5.16
CA THR A 384 -14.01 -2.81 3.72
C THR A 384 -15.00 -3.84 3.18
N GLN A 385 -14.99 -5.07 3.68
CA GLN A 385 -15.94 -6.11 3.25
C GLN A 385 -17.38 -5.76 3.63
N ARG A 386 -17.61 -5.21 4.83
CA ARG A 386 -18.94 -4.73 5.25
C ARG A 386 -19.47 -3.63 4.33
N ARG A 387 -18.60 -2.71 3.88
CA ARG A 387 -18.98 -1.66 2.92
C ARG A 387 -19.34 -2.23 1.55
N SER A 388 -18.58 -3.20 1.04
CA SER A 388 -18.89 -3.88 -0.22
C SER A 388 -20.26 -4.59 -0.16
N ALA A 389 -20.55 -5.29 0.95
CA ALA A 389 -21.84 -5.95 1.15
C ALA A 389 -23.01 -4.95 1.23
N PHE A 390 -22.81 -3.82 1.93
CA PHE A 390 -23.80 -2.75 2.02
C PHE A 390 -24.07 -2.09 0.67
N SER A 391 -23.04 -1.73 -0.10
CA SER A 391 -23.19 -1.16 -1.44
C SER A 391 -23.88 -2.13 -2.41
N LEU A 392 -23.56 -3.43 -2.35
CA LEU A 392 -24.25 -4.44 -3.15
C LEU A 392 -25.72 -4.61 -2.72
N SER A 393 -26.03 -4.50 -1.42
CA SER A 393 -27.43 -4.57 -0.93
C SER A 393 -28.28 -3.36 -1.34
N LEU A 394 -27.66 -2.18 -1.48
CA LEU A 394 -28.29 -0.96 -2.01
C LEU A 394 -28.50 -1.03 -3.52
N LEU A 395 -27.56 -1.62 -4.26
CA LEU A 395 -27.68 -1.86 -5.70
C LEU A 395 -28.66 -3.00 -6.03
N SER A 396 -28.76 -4.02 -5.16
CA SER A 396 -29.70 -5.14 -5.33
C SER A 396 -31.11 -4.79 -4.87
N ARG A 397 -31.27 -3.80 -3.98
CA ARG A 397 -32.53 -3.08 -3.82
C ARG A 397 -32.74 -2.22 -5.05
N LYS A 398 -33.24 -2.84 -6.13
CA LYS A 398 -34.09 -2.13 -7.08
C LYS A 398 -35.24 -1.54 -6.27
N VAL A 399 -35.08 -0.33 -5.75
CA VAL A 399 -36.24 0.50 -5.46
C VAL A 399 -36.86 0.70 -6.84
N PRO A 400 -38.06 0.18 -7.11
CA PRO A 400 -38.72 0.47 -8.38
C PRO A 400 -38.90 1.99 -8.40
N VAL A 401 -38.26 2.66 -9.36
CA VAL A 401 -38.47 4.10 -9.60
C VAL A 401 -39.95 4.39 -9.93
N HIS A 402 -40.75 3.35 -10.22
CA HIS A 402 -42.20 3.42 -10.33
C HIS A 402 -42.94 3.64 -8.99
N SER A 403 -42.30 3.44 -7.84
CA SER A 403 -42.95 3.59 -6.53
C SER A 403 -42.82 4.99 -5.93
N ILE A 404 -42.04 5.90 -6.53
CA ILE A 404 -41.91 7.30 -6.08
C ILE A 404 -42.80 8.25 -6.89
N ILE A 405 -43.32 7.83 -8.06
CA ILE A 405 -44.31 8.61 -8.83
C ILE A 405 -45.76 8.19 -8.53
N ALA A 406 -45.99 7.02 -7.92
CA ALA A 406 -47.34 6.55 -7.55
C ALA A 406 -47.82 6.98 -6.15
N GLY A 407 -47.09 7.87 -5.47
CA GLY A 407 -47.42 8.33 -4.10
C GLY A 407 -48.15 9.67 -4.00
N CYS A 408 -48.43 10.37 -5.11
CA CYS A 408 -48.99 11.72 -5.09
C CYS A 408 -50.38 11.86 -5.73
N PHE A 409 -51.11 10.79 -6.01
CA PHE A 409 -52.52 10.88 -6.39
C PHE A 409 -53.35 9.90 -5.58
N VAL A 410 -53.78 10.35 -4.40
CA VAL A 410 -54.99 9.83 -3.75
C VAL A 410 -56.13 10.68 -4.32
N PRO A 411 -57.03 10.14 -5.17
CA PRO A 411 -58.21 10.87 -5.59
C PRO A 411 -59.11 11.02 -4.37
N THR A 412 -59.53 12.25 -4.07
CA THR A 412 -60.53 12.54 -3.05
C THR A 412 -61.87 11.91 -3.44
N GLU A 413 -62.64 11.44 -2.45
CA GLU A 413 -63.92 10.72 -2.66
C GLU A 413 -64.95 11.47 -3.53
N ASP A 414 -64.80 12.79 -3.70
CA ASP A 414 -65.65 13.61 -4.57
C ASP A 414 -65.50 13.31 -6.07
N GLU A 415 -64.32 12.89 -6.56
CA GLU A 415 -64.13 12.60 -8.00
C GLU A 415 -64.82 11.29 -8.41
N LYS A 416 -64.94 10.32 -7.49
CA LYS A 416 -65.64 9.06 -7.77
C LYS A 416 -67.16 9.22 -7.85
N GLN A 417 -67.74 10.18 -7.13
CA GLN A 417 -69.19 10.43 -7.22
C GLN A 417 -69.58 11.18 -8.50
N GLN A 418 -68.73 12.09 -8.99
CA GLN A 418 -69.01 12.80 -10.24
C GLN A 418 -68.90 11.90 -11.49
N GLU A 419 -68.01 10.89 -11.47
CA GLU A 419 -67.87 9.93 -12.58
C GLU A 419 -69.07 8.98 -12.70
N VAL A 420 -69.68 8.58 -11.57
CA VAL A 420 -70.88 7.73 -11.54
C VAL A 420 -72.12 8.49 -12.04
N VAL A 421 -72.30 9.76 -11.63
CA VAL A 421 -73.40 10.61 -12.12
C VAL A 421 -73.25 10.91 -13.62
N ARG A 422 -72.02 11.04 -14.12
CA ARG A 422 -71.75 11.25 -15.55
C ARG A 422 -72.04 10.01 -16.40
N GLN A 423 -71.83 8.81 -15.87
CA GLN A 423 -72.18 7.55 -16.54
C GLN A 423 -73.69 7.26 -16.55
N GLU A 424 -74.43 7.64 -15.51
CA GLU A 424 -75.89 7.51 -15.50
C GLU A 424 -76.56 8.50 -16.46
N ARG A 425 -76.06 9.74 -16.54
CA ARG A 425 -76.58 10.77 -17.46
C ARG A 425 -76.41 10.39 -18.94
N ASN A 426 -75.38 9.61 -19.28
CA ASN A 426 -75.18 9.08 -20.63
C ASN A 426 -76.05 7.86 -20.96
N ARG A 427 -76.63 7.18 -19.95
CA ARG A 427 -77.52 6.03 -20.14
C ARG A 427 -78.98 6.43 -20.35
N SER A 428 -79.41 7.63 -19.92
CA SER A 428 -80.82 8.02 -19.87
C SER A 428 -81.32 8.86 -21.06
N GLY A 429 -80.55 8.96 -22.16
CA GLY A 429 -81.05 9.41 -23.47
C GLY A 429 -81.94 10.67 -23.46
N MET A 430 -81.51 11.75 -22.79
CA MET A 430 -82.28 13.00 -22.74
C MET A 430 -81.51 14.11 -23.48
N THR A 431 -81.91 14.33 -24.74
CA THR A 431 -81.55 15.49 -25.55
C THR A 431 -82.28 16.73 -25.03
N LEU A 432 -81.55 17.81 -24.79
CA LEU A 432 -82.10 19.17 -24.80
C LEU A 432 -81.14 20.09 -25.54
N ASP A 433 -81.65 20.60 -26.67
CA ASP A 433 -81.14 21.74 -27.41
C ASP A 433 -81.26 23.03 -26.58
N HIS A 434 -80.26 23.91 -26.66
CA HIS A 434 -80.41 25.33 -27.03
C HIS A 434 -79.05 26.08 -26.95
N GLU A 435 -78.60 26.52 -28.12
CA GLU A 435 -78.19 27.89 -28.47
C GLU A 435 -77.37 28.80 -27.53
N SER A 436 -76.23 29.25 -28.09
CA SER A 436 -75.85 30.66 -28.35
C SER A 436 -74.75 31.36 -27.53
N ALA A 437 -74.01 32.20 -28.27
CA ALA A 437 -73.21 33.38 -27.90
C ALA A 437 -71.75 33.13 -27.44
N SER A 438 -70.74 33.33 -28.31
CA SER A 438 -70.09 34.59 -28.75
C SER A 438 -68.89 34.99 -27.86
N SER A 439 -67.66 34.85 -28.37
CA SER A 439 -66.73 35.94 -28.71
C SER A 439 -66.29 36.87 -27.58
N VAL A 440 -64.98 37.08 -27.43
CA VAL A 440 -64.30 38.39 -27.58
C VAL A 440 -62.85 38.32 -27.04
N SER A 441 -61.98 38.90 -27.86
CA SER A 441 -60.58 39.28 -27.65
C SER A 441 -60.39 40.36 -26.59
N ASP A 442 -59.19 40.50 -26.02
CA ASP A 442 -58.38 41.75 -26.10
C ASP A 442 -57.25 41.82 -25.06
N THR A 443 -56.01 41.88 -25.57
CA THR A 443 -55.08 43.03 -25.59
C THR A 443 -54.87 43.93 -24.34
N LEU A 444 -53.59 44.34 -24.18
CA LEU A 444 -53.01 45.44 -23.37
C LEU A 444 -52.82 45.19 -21.86
N ALA A 445 -51.82 45.72 -21.15
CA ALA A 445 -50.54 46.36 -21.46
C ALA A 445 -49.82 46.62 -20.12
N LEU A 446 -48.48 46.78 -20.19
CA LEU A 446 -47.63 47.70 -19.41
C LEU A 446 -48.02 48.02 -17.95
N THR A 447 -47.13 47.70 -17.00
CA THR A 447 -46.41 48.70 -16.17
C THR A 447 -45.45 48.02 -15.18
N GLN A 448 -44.16 48.26 -15.36
CA GLN A 448 -43.20 48.47 -14.27
C GLN A 448 -43.45 49.90 -13.69
N PRO A 449 -42.97 50.32 -12.49
CA PRO A 449 -41.61 50.02 -12.01
C PRO A 449 -41.32 50.07 -10.48
N LEU A 450 -40.03 49.83 -10.17
CA LEU A 450 -39.16 50.48 -9.16
C LEU A 450 -38.95 49.92 -7.72
N ARG A 451 -37.64 49.98 -7.38
CA ARG A 451 -36.91 50.11 -6.09
C ARG A 451 -36.63 48.83 -5.30
N GLN A 452 -35.37 48.36 -5.26
CA GLN A 452 -34.20 48.83 -4.49
C GLN A 452 -34.34 48.60 -2.97
N GLY A 453 -33.44 47.73 -2.50
CA GLY A 453 -33.03 47.45 -1.13
C GLY A 453 -31.87 46.48 -1.22
#